data_AF-A0A537UD53-F1
#
_entry.id   AF-A0A537UD53-F1
#
_cell.length_a   1.000
_cell.length_b   1.000
_cell.length_c   1.000
_cell.angle_alpha   90.00
_cell.angle_beta   90.00
_cell.angle_gamma   90.00
#
_symmetry.space_group_name_H-M   'P 1'
#
loop_
_entity.id
_entity.type
_entity.pdbx_description
1 polymer ?
#
loop_
_entity_poly.entity_id
_entity_poly.type
_entity_poly.pdbx_seq_one_letter_code
_entity_poly.pdbx_strand_id
1 'polypeptide(L)'
;MKHASHFAGAAVMAAIATTVLSPAGAQPGNPPLPKKTATFDPATLPDQEIGRRFSIKAEDLPSPKSGPVVSSRSLTLPYEGQRPRAPEGFTVTAFATGLEHPRRLLVLPNGDVIVAEQKKGYLTLLRDEDGDGKAEWIERHLEGLNAPYGLAWRDGYVLVADQDGIWRVPHRLGALRPGAGAQDQRAADVRPEERKPTTAVVGEQMVTKKGVFGIVQGHMNRHLVIDPKTGALFVGVGSSGNLGVEPDIKATIQRFDADGANQSTFASGMRNPTALAFHPATGDLYAVVQERDGQGDRLVPDYLIRVRSPALPS
;
A
#
# COMPACT_ATOMS: atom_id res chain seq x y z
N MET A 1 -73.38 19.26 15.76
CA MET A 1 -72.57 20.10 16.65
C MET A 1 -71.13 20.06 16.19
N LYS A 2 -70.72 21.14 15.54
CA LYS A 2 -69.35 21.49 15.13
C LYS A 2 -68.97 22.70 15.97
N HIS A 3 -67.74 22.78 16.46
CA HIS A 3 -67.19 24.06 16.88
C HIS A 3 -65.73 24.20 16.45
N ALA A 4 -65.51 25.26 15.69
CA ALA A 4 -64.27 25.98 15.54
C ALA A 4 -64.49 27.37 16.14
N SER A 5 -63.51 27.94 16.85
CA SER A 5 -63.19 29.39 16.81
C SER A 5 -61.80 29.64 17.42
N HIS A 6 -61.04 30.53 16.79
CA HIS A 6 -59.86 31.24 17.32
C HIS A 6 -60.27 32.30 18.39
N PHE A 7 -59.46 33.16 19.03
CA PHE A 7 -58.07 33.67 18.96
C PHE A 7 -57.86 34.45 20.30
N ALA A 8 -56.62 34.61 20.80
CA ALA A 8 -56.04 35.86 21.36
C ALA A 8 -54.82 35.57 22.23
N GLY A 9 -53.73 36.31 22.00
CA GLY A 9 -52.42 36.12 22.62
C GLY A 9 -52.18 36.91 23.91
N ALA A 10 -51.03 36.64 24.52
CA ALA A 10 -50.37 37.52 25.48
C ALA A 10 -48.84 37.30 25.40
N ALA A 11 -48.11 38.41 25.40
CA ALA A 11 -46.67 38.53 25.26
C ALA A 11 -45.91 37.98 26.46
N VAL A 12 -44.71 37.44 26.23
CA VAL A 12 -43.72 37.13 27.28
C VAL A 12 -42.44 37.91 27.02
N MET A 13 -42.04 38.64 28.05
CA MET A 13 -40.86 39.51 28.16
C MET A 13 -39.55 38.73 27.98
N ALA A 14 -38.66 39.25 27.14
CA ALA A 14 -37.29 38.78 26.99
C ALA A 14 -36.41 39.38 28.10
N ALA A 15 -35.82 38.53 28.95
CA ALA A 15 -34.78 38.92 29.90
C ALA A 15 -33.43 38.97 29.18
N ILE A 16 -32.82 40.16 29.13
CA ILE A 16 -31.46 40.37 28.64
C ILE A 16 -30.50 40.06 29.79
N ALA A 17 -29.78 38.95 29.71
CA ALA A 17 -28.64 38.68 30.57
C ALA A 17 -27.37 39.28 29.95
N THR A 18 -26.85 40.33 30.56
CA THR A 18 -25.56 40.93 30.24
C THR A 18 -24.43 39.97 30.60
N THR A 19 -23.78 39.39 29.59
CA THR A 19 -22.54 38.63 29.75
C THR A 19 -21.36 39.60 29.74
N VAL A 20 -20.62 39.62 30.84
CA VAL A 20 -19.38 40.39 30.96
C VAL A 20 -18.30 39.70 30.12
N LEU A 21 -17.88 40.31 29.00
CA LEU A 21 -16.72 39.84 28.25
C LEU A 21 -15.44 40.12 29.07
N SER A 22 -14.78 39.06 29.51
CA SER A 22 -13.39 39.14 29.97
C SER A 22 -12.46 39.18 28.75
N PRO A 23 -11.39 39.99 28.74
CA PRO A 23 -10.46 40.01 27.63
C PRO A 23 -9.72 38.67 27.55
N ALA A 24 -9.69 38.09 26.35
CA ALA A 24 -8.96 36.87 26.05
C ALA A 24 -7.46 37.09 26.32
N GLY A 25 -6.96 36.54 27.43
CA GLY A 25 -5.54 36.44 27.69
C GLY A 25 -4.90 35.57 26.62
N ALA A 26 -3.85 36.08 25.97
CA ALA A 26 -3.01 35.33 25.06
C ALA A 26 -2.55 34.03 25.75
N GLN A 27 -2.79 32.89 25.11
CA GLN A 27 -2.20 31.62 25.56
C GLN A 27 -0.68 31.76 25.55
N PRO A 28 0.03 31.38 26.63
CA PRO A 28 1.49 31.32 26.58
C PRO A 28 1.87 30.31 25.50
N GLY A 29 2.63 30.78 24.51
CA GLY A 29 3.15 29.94 23.44
C GLY A 29 3.92 28.76 24.03
N ASN A 30 3.72 27.58 23.46
CA ASN A 30 4.47 26.39 23.84
C ASN A 30 5.97 26.72 23.84
N PRO A 31 6.72 26.39 24.92
CA PRO A 31 8.14 26.63 24.93
C PRO A 31 8.79 25.89 23.76
N PRO A 32 9.81 26.48 23.10
CA PRO A 32 10.50 25.80 22.02
C PRO A 32 11.07 24.48 22.53
N LEU A 33 10.83 23.40 21.78
CA LEU A 33 11.36 22.08 22.07
C LEU A 33 12.88 22.19 22.31
N PRO A 34 13.42 21.56 23.37
CA PRO A 34 14.85 21.60 23.62
C PRO A 34 15.58 21.04 22.38
N LYS A 35 16.58 21.79 21.89
CA LYS A 35 17.47 21.32 20.83
C LYS A 35 18.11 20.02 21.30
N LYS A 36 17.71 18.88 20.73
CA LYS A 36 18.29 17.57 21.02
C LYS A 36 19.80 17.63 20.80
N THR A 37 20.55 17.63 21.90
CA THR A 37 21.97 17.35 21.95
C THR A 37 22.21 15.86 21.65
N ALA A 38 23.25 15.59 20.86
CA ALA A 38 23.69 14.29 20.33
C ALA A 38 22.74 13.62 19.31
N THR A 39 23.10 13.73 18.03
CA THR A 39 22.60 12.90 16.93
C THR A 39 23.09 11.47 17.13
N PHE A 40 22.33 10.66 17.87
CA PHE A 40 22.47 9.20 17.77
C PHE A 40 22.15 8.81 16.33
N ASP A 41 23.16 8.28 15.61
CA ASP A 41 22.97 7.74 14.27
C ASP A 41 22.65 6.24 14.39
N PRO A 42 21.37 5.81 14.28
CA PRO A 42 21.00 4.41 14.41
C PRO A 42 21.70 3.51 13.37
N ALA A 43 22.19 4.07 12.26
CA ALA A 43 22.95 3.32 11.26
C ALA A 43 24.35 2.89 11.75
N THR A 44 24.80 3.39 12.89
CA THR A 44 26.08 3.01 13.52
C THR A 44 25.96 1.86 14.51
N LEU A 45 24.75 1.34 14.73
CA LEU A 45 24.56 0.19 15.60
C LEU A 45 25.20 -1.07 14.99
N PRO A 46 25.92 -1.90 15.78
CA PRO A 46 26.61 -3.10 15.27
C PRO A 46 25.69 -4.13 14.61
N ASP A 47 24.39 -4.12 14.92
CA ASP A 47 23.40 -5.01 14.31
C ASP A 47 22.92 -4.54 12.93
N GLN A 48 23.28 -3.32 12.50
CA GLN A 48 23.00 -2.76 11.17
C GLN A 48 24.13 -3.01 10.17
N GLU A 49 25.21 -3.69 10.55
CA GLU A 49 26.34 -4.03 9.67
C GLU A 49 25.90 -4.98 8.54
N ILE A 50 26.11 -4.56 7.29
CA ILE A 50 25.73 -5.34 6.10
C ILE A 50 26.51 -6.66 6.05
N GLY A 51 25.80 -7.76 5.80
CA GLY A 51 26.40 -9.09 5.67
C GLY A 51 26.62 -9.83 7.00
N ARG A 52 26.29 -9.20 8.14
CA ARG A 52 26.32 -9.84 9.45
C ARG A 52 25.33 -11.01 9.50
N ARG A 53 25.79 -12.14 10.06
CA ARG A 53 24.98 -13.34 10.27
C ARG A 53 24.62 -13.46 11.74
N PHE A 54 23.36 -13.76 12.02
CA PHE A 54 22.85 -14.02 13.36
C PHE A 54 22.34 -15.46 13.42
N SER A 55 22.55 -16.13 14.55
CA SER A 55 21.91 -17.39 14.88
C SER A 55 21.06 -17.16 16.12
N ILE A 56 19.75 -17.34 16.00
CA ILE A 56 18.80 -17.21 17.10
C ILE A 56 18.14 -18.58 17.25
N LYS A 57 18.38 -19.25 18.38
CA LYS A 57 17.70 -20.51 18.68
C LYS A 57 16.42 -20.24 19.46
N ALA A 58 15.47 -21.17 19.39
CA ALA A 58 14.18 -21.01 20.06
C ALA A 58 14.34 -20.91 21.58
N GLU A 59 15.29 -21.64 22.15
CA GLU A 59 15.67 -21.58 23.57
C GLU A 59 16.32 -20.25 23.99
N ASP A 60 16.86 -19.49 23.04
CA ASP A 60 17.49 -18.18 23.29
C ASP A 60 16.49 -17.01 23.19
N LEU A 61 15.23 -17.30 22.82
CA LEU A 61 14.21 -16.26 22.66
C LEU A 61 13.77 -15.73 24.03
N PRO A 62 13.60 -14.39 24.17
CA PRO A 62 13.06 -13.83 25.39
C PRO A 62 11.61 -14.31 25.61
N SER A 63 11.18 -14.32 26.86
CA SER A 63 9.78 -14.58 27.18
C SER A 63 8.89 -13.50 26.56
N PRO A 64 7.71 -13.84 26.01
CA PRO A 64 6.77 -12.85 25.51
C PRO A 64 6.42 -11.80 26.55
N LYS A 65 6.32 -10.54 26.11
CA LYS A 65 5.93 -9.39 26.93
C LYS A 65 6.88 -9.12 28.11
N SER A 66 8.16 -9.40 27.94
CA SER A 66 9.20 -9.14 28.95
C SER A 66 9.51 -7.66 29.18
N GLY A 67 8.95 -6.75 28.38
CA GLY A 67 9.12 -5.30 28.49
C GLY A 67 7.87 -4.54 28.02
N PRO A 68 7.83 -3.20 28.21
CA PRO A 68 6.71 -2.39 27.76
C PRO A 68 6.55 -2.46 26.23
N VAL A 69 5.31 -2.50 25.77
CA VAL A 69 5.00 -2.44 24.33
C VAL A 69 5.31 -1.02 23.84
N VAL A 70 6.28 -0.91 22.93
CA VAL A 70 6.63 0.36 22.29
C VAL A 70 6.00 0.41 20.90
N SER A 71 5.23 1.47 20.62
CA SER A 71 4.77 1.74 19.26
C SER A 71 5.78 2.66 18.56
N SER A 72 6.64 2.11 17.72
CA SER A 72 7.56 2.87 16.88
C SER A 72 6.83 3.45 15.68
N ARG A 73 6.01 4.48 15.91
CA ARG A 73 5.33 5.19 14.82
C ARG A 73 6.38 5.84 13.93
N SER A 74 6.15 5.80 12.62
CA SER A 74 7.00 6.47 11.65
C SER A 74 7.09 7.96 11.98
N LEU A 75 8.31 8.49 12.02
CA LEU A 75 8.55 9.91 12.05
C LEU A 75 8.37 10.46 10.64
N THR A 76 7.28 11.17 10.40
CA THR A 76 7.05 11.85 9.13
C THR A 76 7.72 13.23 9.16
N LEU A 77 8.61 13.47 8.21
CA LEU A 77 9.28 14.75 8.02
C LEU A 77 8.78 15.38 6.71
N PRO A 78 8.54 16.71 6.65
CA PRO A 78 8.32 17.41 5.39
C PRO A 78 9.48 17.18 4.43
N TYR A 79 9.19 17.01 3.14
CA TYR A 79 10.22 16.91 2.12
C TYR A 79 10.62 18.31 1.65
N GLU A 80 11.85 18.71 1.95
CA GLU A 80 12.48 20.00 1.61
C GLU A 80 13.71 19.79 0.69
N GLY A 81 13.76 18.65 -0.02
CA GLY A 81 14.90 18.30 -0.89
C GLY A 81 15.99 17.49 -0.19
N GLN A 82 15.77 17.04 1.05
CA GLN A 82 16.72 16.19 1.76
C GLN A 82 16.88 14.82 1.09
N ARG A 83 18.08 14.24 1.16
CA ARG A 83 18.37 12.91 0.61
C ARG A 83 18.65 11.91 1.74
N PRO A 84 18.07 10.69 1.68
CA PRO A 84 18.48 9.60 2.56
C PRO A 84 19.97 9.30 2.39
N ARG A 85 20.64 8.87 3.48
CA ARG A 85 21.98 8.30 3.37
C ARG A 85 21.88 6.95 2.67
N ALA A 86 22.66 6.77 1.62
CA ALA A 86 22.78 5.51 0.90
C ALA A 86 24.15 4.87 1.19
N PRO A 87 24.28 3.53 1.11
CA PRO A 87 25.58 2.87 1.13
C PRO A 87 26.50 3.36 -0.01
N GLU A 88 27.80 3.16 0.13
CA GLU A 88 28.77 3.46 -0.93
C GLU A 88 28.38 2.76 -2.24
N GLY A 89 28.49 3.48 -3.37
CA GLY A 89 28.06 3.01 -4.69
C GLY A 89 26.57 3.20 -5.00
N PHE A 90 25.76 3.66 -4.05
CA PHE A 90 24.34 3.95 -4.25
C PHE A 90 24.05 5.45 -4.17
N THR A 91 23.05 5.89 -4.93
CA THR A 91 22.51 7.25 -4.88
C THR A 91 20.99 7.17 -4.76
N VAL A 92 20.40 8.06 -3.96
CA VAL A 92 18.94 8.19 -3.83
C VAL A 92 18.51 9.55 -4.35
N THR A 93 17.63 9.56 -5.35
CA THR A 93 17.00 10.74 -5.92
C THR A 93 15.49 10.68 -5.72
N ALA A 94 14.85 11.84 -5.57
CA ALA A 94 13.40 11.90 -5.58
C ALA A 94 12.91 11.80 -7.03
N PHE A 95 12.26 10.69 -7.36
CA PHE A 95 11.69 10.46 -8.68
C PHE A 95 10.42 11.29 -8.92
N ALA A 96 9.51 11.29 -7.95
CA ALA A 96 8.29 12.10 -7.97
C ALA A 96 7.94 12.59 -6.56
N THR A 97 7.27 13.73 -6.47
CA THR A 97 6.76 14.30 -5.22
C THR A 97 5.28 14.66 -5.37
N GLY A 98 4.59 15.00 -4.26
CA GLY A 98 3.18 15.40 -4.29
C GLY A 98 2.18 14.24 -4.39
N LEU A 99 2.63 12.99 -4.30
CA LEU A 99 1.75 11.82 -4.27
C LEU A 99 1.00 11.73 -2.92
N GLU A 100 -0.25 11.28 -2.97
CA GLU A 100 -1.15 11.11 -1.84
C GLU A 100 -1.13 9.66 -1.31
N HIS A 101 -0.30 9.39 -0.30
CA HIS A 101 -0.16 8.06 0.31
C HIS A 101 0.18 6.93 -0.70
N PRO A 102 1.28 7.07 -1.47
CA PRO A 102 1.73 6.01 -2.37
C PRO A 102 2.12 4.75 -1.57
N ARG A 103 1.75 3.56 -2.07
CA ARG A 103 1.96 2.28 -1.34
C ARG A 103 2.66 1.20 -2.14
N ARG A 104 2.40 1.11 -3.45
CA ARG A 104 3.04 0.14 -4.34
C ARG A 104 3.37 0.78 -5.67
N LEU A 105 4.49 0.36 -6.23
CA LEU A 105 4.98 0.74 -7.54
C LEU A 105 5.02 -0.50 -8.44
N LEU A 106 4.71 -0.32 -9.71
CA LEU A 106 4.92 -1.26 -10.80
C LEU A 106 5.66 -0.54 -11.91
N VAL A 107 6.85 -1.02 -12.25
CA VAL A 107 7.59 -0.56 -13.43
C VAL A 107 7.10 -1.37 -14.63
N LEU A 108 6.60 -0.68 -15.65
CA LEU A 108 6.17 -1.29 -16.90
C LEU A 108 7.39 -1.56 -17.81
N PRO A 109 7.27 -2.48 -18.80
CA PRO A 109 8.36 -2.79 -19.72
C PRO A 109 8.97 -1.60 -20.48
N ASN A 110 8.23 -0.49 -20.62
CA ASN A 110 8.71 0.73 -21.28
C ASN A 110 9.32 1.75 -20.30
N GLY A 111 9.45 1.44 -19.02
CA GLY A 111 10.04 2.33 -18.00
C GLY A 111 9.04 3.21 -17.26
N ASP A 112 7.79 3.30 -17.71
CA ASP A 112 6.73 3.99 -16.96
C ASP A 112 6.51 3.34 -15.61
N VAL A 113 6.17 4.14 -14.60
CA VAL A 113 5.87 3.66 -13.25
C VAL A 113 4.41 3.90 -12.92
N ILE A 114 3.67 2.83 -12.64
CA ILE A 114 2.32 2.91 -12.07
C ILE A 114 2.43 2.87 -10.54
N VAL A 115 1.79 3.83 -9.88
CA VAL A 115 1.76 3.96 -8.43
C VAL A 115 0.35 3.74 -7.91
N ALA A 116 0.18 2.84 -6.95
CA ALA A 116 -1.06 2.71 -6.20
C ALA A 116 -1.09 3.72 -5.05
N GLU A 117 -2.01 4.68 -5.13
CA GLU A 117 -2.31 5.65 -4.07
C GLU A 117 -3.50 5.13 -3.27
N GLN A 118 -3.19 4.11 -2.46
CA GLN A 118 -4.16 3.20 -1.84
C GLN A 118 -5.31 3.91 -1.15
N LYS A 119 -5.02 4.87 -0.26
CA LYS A 119 -6.07 5.52 0.55
C LYS A 119 -7.10 6.27 -0.29
N LYS A 120 -6.70 6.71 -1.49
CA LYS A 120 -7.54 7.49 -2.37
C LYS A 120 -8.25 6.68 -3.43
N GLY A 121 -7.89 5.40 -3.60
CA GLY A 121 -8.57 4.51 -4.53
C GLY A 121 -8.21 4.73 -5.99
N TYR A 122 -6.99 5.21 -6.27
CA TYR A 122 -6.55 5.45 -7.64
C TYR A 122 -5.11 5.02 -7.90
N LEU A 123 -4.80 4.89 -9.19
CA LEU A 123 -3.46 4.69 -9.72
C LEU A 123 -2.97 5.97 -10.39
N THR A 124 -1.70 6.27 -10.24
CA THR A 124 -1.01 7.39 -10.90
C THR A 124 0.07 6.84 -11.81
N LEU A 125 0.16 7.34 -13.03
CA LEU A 125 1.24 7.04 -13.97
C LEU A 125 2.30 8.11 -13.85
N LEU A 126 3.55 7.67 -13.70
CA LEU A 126 4.75 8.49 -13.69
C LEU A 126 5.60 8.15 -14.91
N ARG A 127 6.07 9.16 -15.62
CA ARG A 127 7.02 9.00 -16.72
C ARG A 127 8.16 10.00 -16.61
N ASP A 128 9.36 9.46 -16.72
CA ASP A 128 10.61 10.15 -16.94
C ASP A 128 10.86 10.19 -18.46
N GLU A 129 10.69 11.36 -19.05
CA GLU A 129 10.74 11.55 -20.50
C GLU A 129 12.17 11.70 -21.03
N ASP A 130 13.05 12.33 -20.24
CA ASP A 130 14.42 12.64 -20.63
C ASP A 130 15.49 11.71 -20.02
N GLY A 131 15.07 10.80 -19.14
CA GLY A 131 15.91 9.80 -18.49
C GLY A 131 16.77 10.37 -17.37
N ASP A 132 16.44 11.54 -16.82
CA ASP A 132 17.23 12.21 -15.78
C ASP A 132 16.99 11.65 -14.36
N GLY A 133 16.05 10.70 -14.23
CA GLY A 133 15.65 10.11 -12.96
C GLY A 133 14.61 10.93 -12.20
N LYS A 134 13.86 11.80 -12.88
CA LYS A 134 12.66 12.48 -12.37
C LYS A 134 11.48 12.24 -13.31
N ALA A 135 10.28 12.28 -12.75
CA ALA A 135 9.07 12.18 -13.54
C ALA A 135 8.56 13.57 -13.95
N GLU A 136 8.52 13.84 -15.25
CA GLU A 136 7.93 15.06 -15.82
C GLU A 136 6.42 14.92 -15.93
N TRP A 137 5.95 13.68 -16.13
CA TRP A 137 4.52 13.38 -16.22
C TRP A 137 4.06 12.68 -14.96
N ILE A 138 3.06 13.28 -14.31
CA ILE A 138 2.37 12.73 -13.14
C ILE A 138 0.88 12.83 -13.44
N GLU A 139 0.30 11.76 -13.97
CA GLU A 139 -1.09 11.76 -14.44
C GLU A 139 -1.92 10.74 -13.66
N ARG A 140 -3.14 11.13 -13.32
CA ARG A 140 -4.13 10.22 -12.78
C ARG A 140 -4.47 9.15 -13.82
N HIS A 141 -4.09 7.91 -13.55
CA HIS A 141 -4.21 6.81 -14.49
C HIS A 141 -5.56 6.11 -14.41
N LEU A 142 -5.98 5.71 -13.22
CA LEU A 142 -7.23 4.97 -12.99
C LEU A 142 -7.82 5.33 -11.63
N GLU A 143 -9.14 5.45 -11.51
CA GLU A 143 -9.84 5.77 -10.27
C GLU A 143 -10.91 4.73 -9.93
N GLY A 144 -11.55 4.89 -8.77
CA GLY A 144 -12.71 4.07 -8.37
C GLY A 144 -12.35 2.70 -7.78
N LEU A 145 -11.07 2.46 -7.48
CA LEU A 145 -10.59 1.21 -6.90
C LEU A 145 -10.75 1.19 -5.38
N ASN A 146 -11.01 0.01 -4.82
CA ASN A 146 -11.17 -0.13 -3.38
C ASN A 146 -9.82 -0.41 -2.69
N ALA A 147 -9.11 0.66 -2.35
CA ALA A 147 -7.80 0.59 -1.68
C ALA A 147 -6.78 -0.29 -2.43
N PRO A 148 -6.43 0.05 -3.68
CA PRO A 148 -5.55 -0.74 -4.52
C PRO A 148 -4.16 -0.88 -3.89
N TYR A 149 -3.57 -2.06 -4.03
CA TYR A 149 -2.25 -2.34 -3.48
C TYR A 149 -1.40 -3.23 -4.39
N GLY A 150 -1.90 -4.40 -4.78
CA GLY A 150 -1.14 -5.30 -5.65
C GLY A 150 -1.19 -4.82 -7.09
N LEU A 151 -0.03 -4.75 -7.74
CA LEU A 151 0.08 -4.34 -9.13
C LEU A 151 0.96 -5.35 -9.87
N ALA A 152 0.52 -5.79 -11.05
CA ALA A 152 1.31 -6.60 -11.95
C ALA A 152 1.02 -6.22 -13.41
N TRP A 153 1.93 -6.56 -14.31
CA TRP A 153 1.78 -6.32 -15.75
C TRP A 153 1.79 -7.66 -16.50
N ARG A 154 0.87 -7.83 -17.46
CA ARG A 154 0.87 -8.95 -18.40
C ARG A 154 0.05 -8.62 -19.65
N ASP A 155 0.61 -8.90 -20.82
CA ASP A 155 -0.10 -8.95 -22.12
C ASP A 155 -1.01 -7.75 -22.43
N GLY A 156 -0.54 -6.52 -22.16
CA GLY A 156 -1.35 -5.32 -22.42
C GLY A 156 -2.35 -5.00 -21.31
N TYR A 157 -2.20 -5.61 -20.14
CA TYR A 157 -3.03 -5.33 -18.97
C TYR A 157 -2.18 -5.01 -17.75
N VAL A 158 -2.58 -3.95 -17.06
CA VAL A 158 -2.24 -3.76 -15.64
C VAL A 158 -3.25 -4.58 -14.84
N LEU A 159 -2.76 -5.56 -14.07
CA LEU A 159 -3.56 -6.25 -13.08
C LEU A 159 -3.48 -5.51 -11.76
N VAL A 160 -4.64 -5.31 -11.13
CA VAL A 160 -4.76 -4.56 -9.88
C VAL A 160 -5.48 -5.43 -8.86
N ALA A 161 -4.80 -5.78 -7.78
CA ALA A 161 -5.44 -6.38 -6.62
C ALA A 161 -5.78 -5.27 -5.61
N ASP A 162 -7.07 -5.11 -5.37
CA ASP A 162 -7.64 -4.22 -4.37
C ASP A 162 -8.42 -5.04 -3.34
N GLN A 163 -9.18 -4.41 -2.44
CA GLN A 163 -9.91 -5.13 -1.40
C GLN A 163 -11.12 -5.92 -1.94
N ASP A 164 -11.65 -5.57 -3.10
CA ASP A 164 -12.80 -6.24 -3.72
C ASP A 164 -12.37 -7.47 -4.52
N GLY A 165 -11.24 -7.42 -5.22
CA GLY A 165 -10.79 -8.52 -6.07
C GLY A 165 -9.57 -8.19 -6.91
N ILE A 166 -9.40 -8.94 -8.00
CA ILE A 166 -8.37 -8.67 -9.01
C ILE A 166 -9.06 -8.10 -10.25
N TRP A 167 -8.61 -6.92 -10.67
CA TRP A 167 -9.01 -6.26 -11.89
C TRP A 167 -7.96 -6.48 -12.97
N ARG A 168 -8.38 -6.63 -14.22
CA ARG A 168 -7.54 -6.40 -15.40
C ARG A 168 -7.92 -5.07 -16.01
N VAL A 169 -6.92 -4.23 -16.27
CA VAL A 169 -7.10 -2.89 -16.84
C VAL A 169 -6.34 -2.85 -18.16
N PRO A 170 -7.01 -2.70 -19.31
CA PRO A 170 -6.33 -2.57 -20.59
C PRO A 170 -5.40 -1.36 -20.55
N HIS A 171 -4.12 -1.58 -20.81
CA HIS A 171 -3.12 -0.54 -20.84
C HIS A 171 -2.14 -0.86 -21.95
N ARG A 172 -1.87 0.12 -22.79
CA ARG A 172 -0.93 -0.01 -23.89
C ARG A 172 0.33 0.75 -23.54
N LEU A 173 1.49 0.11 -23.70
CA LEU A 173 2.76 0.71 -23.30
C LEU A 173 2.93 2.09 -23.91
N GLY A 174 3.16 3.06 -23.02
CA GLY A 174 3.30 4.45 -23.37
C GLY A 174 2.00 5.28 -23.27
N ALA A 175 0.82 4.67 -23.25
CA ALA A 175 -0.41 5.43 -23.07
C ALA A 175 -0.45 6.10 -21.69
N LEU A 176 -0.82 7.37 -21.63
CA LEU A 176 -0.97 8.10 -20.36
C LEU A 176 -2.21 7.63 -19.57
N ARG A 177 -3.24 7.15 -20.27
CA ARG A 177 -4.49 6.64 -19.71
C ARG A 177 -4.81 5.22 -20.17
N PRO A 178 -5.55 4.42 -19.38
CA PRO A 178 -5.98 3.08 -19.75
C PRO A 178 -7.07 3.13 -20.83
N GLY A 179 -7.26 2.01 -21.55
CA GLY A 179 -8.36 1.82 -22.51
C GLY A 179 -7.96 1.16 -23.84
N ALA A 180 -8.91 0.44 -24.42
CA ALA A 180 -8.76 -0.29 -25.70
C ALA A 180 -8.89 0.60 -26.96
N GLY A 181 -9.16 1.90 -26.78
CA GLY A 181 -9.27 2.90 -27.86
C GLY A 181 -8.12 3.91 -27.92
N ALA A 182 -7.06 3.72 -27.13
CA ALA A 182 -5.83 4.49 -27.31
C ALA A 182 -5.19 4.05 -28.64
N GLN A 183 -5.00 4.96 -29.60
CA GLN A 183 -4.48 4.67 -30.95
C GLN A 183 -3.29 3.72 -30.94
N ASP A 184 -3.19 2.77 -31.88
CA ASP A 184 -2.15 1.72 -31.96
C ASP A 184 -0.67 2.17 -32.14
N GLN A 185 -0.27 3.40 -31.83
CA GLN A 185 1.16 3.85 -31.83
C GLN A 185 1.81 3.77 -30.44
N ARG A 186 2.81 2.92 -30.17
CA ARG A 186 3.40 2.86 -28.79
C ARG A 186 3.81 4.27 -28.39
N ALA A 187 3.74 4.70 -27.13
CA ALA A 187 4.11 6.11 -26.92
C ALA A 187 5.58 6.41 -27.17
N ALA A 188 6.46 5.41 -27.17
CA ALA A 188 7.81 5.58 -27.71
C ALA A 188 7.81 6.02 -29.19
N ASP A 189 6.76 5.68 -29.94
CA ASP A 189 6.53 6.02 -31.34
C ASP A 189 5.72 7.33 -31.53
N VAL A 190 5.24 7.94 -30.43
CA VAL A 190 4.52 9.22 -30.44
C VAL A 190 5.49 10.30 -29.99
N ARG A 191 5.62 11.39 -30.75
CA ARG A 191 6.50 12.49 -30.36
C ARG A 191 6.01 13.12 -29.05
N PRO A 192 6.89 13.63 -28.16
CA PRO A 192 6.48 14.19 -26.87
C PRO A 192 5.32 15.20 -26.99
N GLU A 193 5.34 16.06 -28.00
CA GLU A 193 4.31 17.05 -28.30
C GLU A 193 2.94 16.48 -28.73
N GLU A 194 2.90 15.20 -29.13
CA GLU A 194 1.72 14.47 -29.59
C GLU A 194 1.13 13.53 -28.53
N ARG A 195 1.83 13.31 -27.41
CA ARG A 195 1.40 12.45 -26.29
C ARG A 195 0.31 13.12 -25.44
N LYS A 196 -0.83 13.40 -26.06
CA LYS A 196 -2.00 13.97 -25.37
C LYS A 196 -2.81 12.87 -24.67
N PRO A 197 -3.40 13.14 -23.49
CA PRO A 197 -4.27 12.18 -22.81
C PRO A 197 -5.46 11.80 -23.70
N THR A 198 -5.68 10.49 -23.90
CA THR A 198 -6.91 10.00 -24.55
C THR A 198 -8.08 10.01 -23.57
N THR A 199 -9.31 10.23 -24.06
CA THR A 199 -10.52 10.06 -23.25
C THR A 199 -10.65 8.60 -22.85
N ALA A 200 -10.66 8.32 -21.55
CA ALA A 200 -10.68 6.95 -21.04
C ALA A 200 -12.08 6.35 -21.20
N VAL A 201 -12.24 5.37 -22.09
CA VAL A 201 -13.16 4.27 -21.82
C VAL A 201 -12.32 3.28 -21.04
N VAL A 202 -12.49 3.30 -19.72
CA VAL A 202 -11.79 2.35 -18.88
C VAL A 202 -12.47 1.00 -19.14
N GLY A 203 -11.72 0.08 -19.76
CA GLY A 203 -12.19 -1.27 -20.09
C GLY A 203 -11.86 -2.26 -18.98
N GLU A 204 -11.79 -1.78 -17.74
CA GLU A 204 -11.43 -2.57 -16.58
C GLU A 204 -12.48 -3.65 -16.30
N GLN A 205 -12.00 -4.83 -15.94
CA GLN A 205 -12.86 -5.97 -15.66
C GLN A 205 -12.33 -6.70 -14.45
N MET A 206 -13.20 -6.96 -13.47
CA MET A 206 -12.86 -7.84 -12.37
C MET A 206 -12.78 -9.28 -12.90
N VAL A 207 -11.62 -9.91 -12.74
CA VAL A 207 -11.37 -11.29 -13.22
C VAL A 207 -11.69 -12.32 -12.15
N THR A 208 -11.76 -11.90 -10.89
CA THR A 208 -12.22 -12.72 -9.77
C THR A 208 -13.68 -12.43 -9.45
N LYS A 209 -14.28 -13.23 -8.56
CA LYS A 209 -15.51 -12.82 -7.87
C LYS A 209 -15.22 -11.63 -6.95
N LYS A 210 -16.22 -10.76 -6.73
CA LYS A 210 -16.12 -9.73 -5.71
C LYS A 210 -16.10 -10.36 -4.31
N GLY A 211 -15.22 -9.86 -3.44
CA GLY A 211 -15.04 -10.38 -2.09
C GLY A 211 -14.20 -11.66 -2.01
N VAL A 212 -13.46 -12.00 -3.07
CA VAL A 212 -12.65 -13.22 -3.17
C VAL A 212 -11.59 -13.34 -2.07
N PHE A 213 -11.22 -12.21 -1.44
CA PHE A 213 -10.26 -12.16 -0.36
C PHE A 213 -10.85 -12.32 1.04
N GLY A 214 -12.13 -12.68 1.14
CA GLY A 214 -12.84 -12.83 2.41
C GLY A 214 -13.08 -11.49 3.11
N ILE A 215 -13.18 -11.54 4.43
CA ILE A 215 -13.51 -10.36 5.23
C ILE A 215 -12.43 -9.26 5.14
N VAL A 216 -12.90 -8.03 4.91
CA VAL A 216 -12.07 -6.83 4.87
C VAL A 216 -11.91 -6.29 6.29
N GLN A 217 -10.98 -6.90 7.04
CA GLN A 217 -10.64 -6.52 8.40
C GLN A 217 -9.15 -6.72 8.65
N GLY A 218 -8.57 -5.89 9.53
CA GLY A 218 -7.18 -5.99 9.96
C GLY A 218 -6.20 -5.62 8.86
N HIS A 219 -5.44 -6.60 8.39
CA HIS A 219 -4.40 -6.41 7.39
C HIS A 219 -4.99 -6.52 5.97
N MET A 220 -5.25 -5.36 5.38
CA MET A 220 -6.06 -5.24 4.15
C MET A 220 -5.25 -5.10 2.85
N ASN A 221 -3.92 -5.15 2.91
CA ASN A 221 -3.08 -5.15 1.71
C ASN A 221 -3.27 -6.45 0.92
N ARG A 222 -3.21 -6.36 -0.41
CA ARG A 222 -3.37 -7.50 -1.34
C ARG A 222 -2.23 -7.49 -2.34
N HIS A 223 -1.03 -7.89 -1.93
CA HIS A 223 0.10 -7.90 -2.85
C HIS A 223 -0.10 -8.97 -3.92
N LEU A 224 0.11 -8.63 -5.19
CA LEU A 224 -0.13 -9.50 -6.34
C LEU A 224 1.18 -9.76 -7.08
N VAL A 225 1.45 -11.02 -7.41
CA VAL A 225 2.51 -11.42 -8.35
C VAL A 225 2.02 -12.48 -9.32
N ILE A 226 2.66 -12.54 -10.48
CA ILE A 226 2.39 -13.53 -11.51
C ILE A 226 3.52 -14.55 -11.48
N ASP A 227 3.18 -15.83 -11.44
CA ASP A 227 4.15 -16.90 -11.66
C ASP A 227 4.66 -16.84 -13.12
N PRO A 228 5.96 -16.59 -13.35
CA PRO A 228 6.50 -16.47 -14.70
C PRO A 228 6.42 -17.79 -15.50
N LYS A 229 6.24 -18.95 -14.84
CA LYS A 229 6.17 -20.25 -15.52
C LYS A 229 4.76 -20.60 -15.96
N THR A 230 3.77 -20.33 -15.13
CA THR A 230 2.39 -20.79 -15.36
C THR A 230 1.40 -19.66 -15.67
N GLY A 231 1.78 -18.41 -15.41
CA GLY A 231 0.87 -17.27 -15.46
C GLY A 231 -0.14 -17.23 -14.31
N ALA A 232 -0.10 -18.18 -13.36
CA ALA A 232 -0.97 -18.17 -12.20
C ALA A 232 -0.75 -16.90 -11.35
N LEU A 233 -1.82 -16.40 -10.74
CA LEU A 233 -1.80 -15.20 -9.92
C LEU A 233 -1.65 -15.60 -8.46
N PHE A 234 -0.77 -14.94 -7.72
CA PHE A 234 -0.56 -15.17 -6.29
C PHE A 234 -0.82 -13.89 -5.51
N VAL A 235 -1.65 -14.00 -4.48
CA VAL A 235 -2.04 -12.86 -3.64
C VAL A 235 -1.79 -13.13 -2.17
N GLY A 236 -1.07 -12.22 -1.50
CA GLY A 236 -0.95 -12.23 -0.05
C GLY A 236 -2.23 -11.71 0.61
N VAL A 237 -2.82 -12.48 1.52
CA VAL A 237 -4.03 -12.12 2.26
C VAL A 237 -3.74 -12.13 3.76
N GLY A 238 -3.61 -10.94 4.34
CA GLY A 238 -3.30 -10.78 5.75
C GLY A 238 -4.46 -11.14 6.69
N SER A 239 -4.12 -11.32 7.96
CA SER A 239 -5.00 -11.68 9.07
C SER A 239 -6.02 -10.58 9.40
N SER A 240 -7.06 -10.93 10.15
CA SER A 240 -8.13 -10.02 10.59
C SER A 240 -7.72 -9.17 11.79
N GLY A 241 -6.67 -9.56 12.51
CA GLY A 241 -6.13 -8.80 13.62
C GLY A 241 -4.73 -9.22 14.03
N ASN A 242 -4.30 -8.74 15.20
CA ASN A 242 -2.96 -9.02 15.71
C ASN A 242 -2.80 -10.47 16.16
N LEU A 243 -3.75 -10.99 16.93
CA LEU A 243 -3.73 -12.33 17.53
C LEU A 243 -5.12 -12.97 17.38
N GLY A 244 -5.17 -14.18 16.82
CA GLY A 244 -6.42 -14.93 16.70
C GLY A 244 -6.28 -16.15 15.79
N VAL A 245 -7.27 -17.05 15.88
CA VAL A 245 -7.50 -18.07 14.86
C VAL A 245 -8.26 -17.40 13.73
N GLU A 246 -7.71 -17.50 12.53
CA GLU A 246 -8.21 -16.81 11.36
C GLU A 246 -9.18 -17.72 10.58
N PRO A 247 -10.32 -17.20 10.10
CA PRO A 247 -11.15 -17.93 9.16
C PRO A 247 -10.43 -18.03 7.81
N ASP A 248 -10.63 -19.14 7.10
CA ASP A 248 -10.22 -19.18 5.69
C ASP A 248 -10.88 -18.02 4.94
N ILE A 249 -10.17 -17.27 4.10
CA ILE A 249 -8.80 -17.48 3.59
C ILE A 249 -7.74 -16.56 4.23
N LYS A 250 -7.96 -16.06 5.45
CA LYS A 250 -7.10 -15.05 6.07
C LYS A 250 -5.77 -15.63 6.54
N ALA A 251 -4.72 -14.81 6.59
CA ALA A 251 -3.35 -15.22 6.91
C ALA A 251 -2.76 -16.28 5.96
N THR A 252 -2.95 -16.06 4.65
CA THR A 252 -2.55 -17.00 3.60
C THR A 252 -1.88 -16.31 2.41
N ILE A 253 -1.25 -17.11 1.56
CA ILE A 253 -1.03 -16.80 0.15
C ILE A 253 -2.04 -17.60 -0.67
N GLN A 254 -2.85 -16.89 -1.43
CA GLN A 254 -3.82 -17.46 -2.36
C GLN A 254 -3.22 -17.60 -3.74
N ARG A 255 -3.59 -18.66 -4.46
CA ARG A 255 -3.30 -18.88 -5.88
C ARG A 255 -4.61 -18.84 -6.67
N PHE A 256 -4.57 -18.21 -7.83
CA PHE A 256 -5.60 -18.27 -8.85
C PHE A 256 -4.97 -18.75 -10.15
N ASP A 257 -5.77 -19.30 -11.04
CA ASP A 257 -5.35 -19.49 -12.42
C ASP A 257 -5.13 -18.13 -13.10
N ALA A 258 -4.50 -18.15 -14.28
CA ALA A 258 -4.10 -16.93 -14.98
C ALA A 258 -5.29 -15.99 -15.28
N ASP A 259 -6.48 -16.56 -15.47
CA ASP A 259 -7.73 -15.84 -15.73
C ASP A 259 -8.46 -15.38 -14.46
N GLY A 260 -7.91 -15.63 -13.26
CA GLY A 260 -8.53 -15.29 -11.98
C GLY A 260 -9.49 -16.37 -11.44
N ALA A 261 -9.66 -17.49 -12.14
CA ALA A 261 -10.47 -18.61 -11.68
C ALA A 261 -9.73 -19.51 -10.67
N ASN A 262 -10.44 -20.54 -10.19
CA ASN A 262 -9.88 -21.67 -9.41
C ASN A 262 -9.00 -21.24 -8.23
N GLN A 263 -9.53 -20.35 -7.41
CA GLN A 263 -8.91 -19.94 -6.16
C GLN A 263 -8.56 -21.14 -5.29
N SER A 264 -7.34 -21.16 -4.75
CA SER A 264 -6.87 -22.14 -3.78
C SER A 264 -5.88 -21.52 -2.80
N THR A 265 -5.81 -22.05 -1.58
CA THR A 265 -4.78 -21.67 -0.61
C THR A 265 -3.47 -22.36 -0.98
N PHE A 266 -2.46 -21.58 -1.33
CA PHE A 266 -1.13 -22.11 -1.66
C PHE A 266 -0.29 -22.35 -0.41
N ALA A 267 -0.37 -21.42 0.55
CA ALA A 267 0.28 -21.54 1.85
C ALA A 267 -0.53 -20.77 2.90
N SER A 268 -0.53 -21.25 4.14
CA SER A 268 -1.23 -20.65 5.28
C SER A 268 -0.28 -20.43 6.46
N GLY A 269 -0.76 -19.74 7.49
CA GLY A 269 0.01 -19.49 8.73
C GLY A 269 0.92 -18.27 8.66
N MET A 270 0.74 -17.38 7.68
CA MET A 270 1.48 -16.13 7.55
C MET A 270 0.60 -14.97 7.98
N ARG A 271 0.89 -14.30 9.10
CA ARG A 271 0.02 -13.25 9.65
C ARG A 271 -0.29 -12.16 8.63
N ASN A 272 0.72 -11.62 7.95
CA ASN A 272 0.52 -10.54 6.99
C ASN A 272 1.56 -10.58 5.85
N PRO A 273 1.39 -11.44 4.84
CA PRO A 273 2.30 -11.54 3.69
C PRO A 273 2.13 -10.31 2.76
N THR A 274 2.90 -9.25 3.03
CA THR A 274 2.73 -7.95 2.37
C THR A 274 3.51 -7.79 1.06
N ALA A 275 4.50 -8.64 0.82
CA ALA A 275 5.26 -8.62 -0.42
C ALA A 275 5.59 -10.05 -0.84
N LEU A 276 5.46 -10.31 -2.14
CA LEU A 276 5.72 -11.58 -2.78
C LEU A 276 6.64 -11.33 -3.97
N ALA A 277 7.50 -12.28 -4.31
CA ALA A 277 8.29 -12.23 -5.54
C ALA A 277 8.69 -13.65 -5.97
N PHE A 278 8.67 -13.89 -7.27
CA PHE A 278 9.30 -15.08 -7.84
C PHE A 278 10.78 -14.78 -8.12
N HIS A 279 11.67 -15.64 -7.65
CA HIS A 279 13.09 -15.53 -7.98
C HIS A 279 13.27 -15.79 -9.48
N PRO A 280 13.91 -14.89 -10.26
CA PRO A 280 13.92 -14.96 -11.71
C PRO A 280 14.63 -16.21 -12.28
N ALA A 281 15.71 -16.66 -11.63
CA ALA A 281 16.44 -17.85 -12.09
C ALA A 281 15.81 -19.19 -11.68
N THR A 282 15.38 -19.34 -10.42
CA THR A 282 14.84 -20.62 -9.91
C THR A 282 13.34 -20.76 -10.10
N GLY A 283 12.61 -19.63 -10.16
CA GLY A 283 11.15 -19.58 -10.11
C GLY A 283 10.59 -19.91 -8.72
N ASP A 284 11.39 -19.79 -7.67
CA ASP A 284 10.92 -19.97 -6.30
C ASP A 284 10.10 -18.77 -5.82
N LEU A 285 8.97 -19.02 -5.16
CA LEU A 285 8.19 -17.97 -4.52
C LEU A 285 8.83 -17.56 -3.18
N TYR A 286 9.01 -16.26 -2.98
CA TYR A 286 9.43 -15.66 -1.72
C TYR A 286 8.33 -14.73 -1.19
N ALA A 287 8.25 -14.63 0.13
CA ALA A 287 7.31 -13.74 0.83
C ALA A 287 7.99 -12.99 1.97
N VAL A 288 7.67 -11.70 2.13
CA VAL A 288 7.94 -10.94 3.36
C VAL A 288 6.65 -10.88 4.17
N VAL A 289 6.74 -11.28 5.44
CA VAL A 289 5.60 -11.37 6.35
C VAL A 289 5.81 -10.46 7.54
N GLN A 290 4.80 -9.63 7.84
CA GLN A 290 4.77 -8.83 9.05
C GLN A 290 4.11 -9.60 10.19
N GLU A 291 4.84 -9.78 11.28
CA GLU A 291 4.46 -10.66 12.38
C GLU A 291 3.77 -9.93 13.54
N ARG A 292 3.43 -10.69 14.59
CA ARG A 292 2.62 -10.24 15.73
C ARG A 292 3.27 -9.06 16.45
N ASP A 293 2.46 -8.03 16.69
CA ASP A 293 2.86 -6.84 17.42
C ASP A 293 2.80 -7.07 18.94
N GLY A 294 3.63 -6.32 19.67
CA GLY A 294 3.54 -6.20 21.13
C GLY A 294 4.04 -7.42 21.91
N GLN A 295 4.88 -8.26 21.30
CA GLN A 295 5.51 -9.40 21.99
C GLN A 295 6.82 -9.02 22.69
N GLY A 296 7.35 -7.83 22.42
CA GLY A 296 8.61 -7.34 22.98
C GLY A 296 9.75 -7.37 21.97
N ASP A 297 10.87 -6.76 22.32
CA ASP A 297 12.03 -6.67 21.43
C ASP A 297 12.64 -8.04 21.16
N ARG A 298 13.11 -8.24 19.93
CA ARG A 298 13.77 -9.48 19.46
C ARG A 298 12.88 -10.73 19.55
N LEU A 299 11.55 -10.55 19.56
CA LEU A 299 10.59 -11.65 19.60
C LEU A 299 9.50 -11.51 18.53
N VAL A 300 9.28 -12.61 17.80
CA VAL A 300 8.41 -12.71 16.61
C VAL A 300 8.81 -11.70 15.53
N PRO A 301 10.00 -11.87 14.92
CA PRO A 301 10.47 -10.93 13.90
C PRO A 301 9.62 -11.02 12.64
N ASP A 302 9.50 -9.90 11.94
CA ASP A 302 9.16 -9.92 10.51
C ASP A 302 10.21 -10.77 9.77
N TYR A 303 9.78 -11.53 8.77
CA TYR A 303 10.68 -12.46 8.09
C TYR A 303 10.49 -12.49 6.57
N LEU A 304 11.59 -12.80 5.89
CA LEU A 304 11.61 -13.21 4.48
C LEU A 304 11.72 -14.73 4.42
N ILE A 305 10.79 -15.38 3.72
CA ILE A 305 10.76 -16.84 3.57
C ILE A 305 10.67 -17.24 2.11
N ARG A 306 11.25 -18.39 1.78
CA ARG A 306 10.93 -19.13 0.57
C ARG A 306 9.67 -19.96 0.83
N VAL A 307 8.63 -19.73 0.06
CA VAL A 307 7.35 -20.44 0.15
C VAL A 307 7.41 -21.64 -0.78
N ARG A 308 7.07 -22.81 -0.27
CA ARG A 308 6.96 -24.05 -1.05
C ARG A 308 5.54 -24.56 -0.89
N SER A 309 5.00 -25.14 -1.97
CA SER A 309 3.79 -25.96 -1.83
C SER A 309 4.09 -27.05 -0.79
N PRO A 310 3.13 -27.40 0.09
CA PRO A 310 3.28 -28.62 0.86
C PRO A 310 3.58 -29.76 -0.12
N ALA A 311 4.64 -30.52 0.17
CA ALA A 311 4.82 -31.81 -0.49
C ALA A 311 3.55 -32.61 -0.16
N LEU A 312 2.91 -33.20 -1.18
CA LEU A 312 1.90 -34.22 -0.93
C LEU A 312 2.57 -35.24 0.01
N PRO A 313 1.92 -35.62 1.14
CA PRO A 313 2.47 -36.66 1.99
C PRO A 313 2.73 -37.90 1.11
N SER A 314 3.96 -38.39 1.16
CA SER A 314 4.41 -39.63 0.52
C SER A 314 3.65 -40.83 1.06
#